data_AF-A0A9E4ADX8-F1
#
_entry.id   AF-A0A9E4ADX8-F1
#
_cell.length_a   1.000
_cell.length_b   1.000
_cell.length_c   1.000
_cell.angle_alpha   90.00
_cell.angle_beta   90.00
_cell.angle_gamma   90.00
#
_symmetry.space_group_name_H-M   'P 1'
#
loop_
_entity.id
_entity.type
_entity.pdbx_description
1 polymer ?
#
loop_
_entity_poly.entity_id
_entity_poly.type
_entity_poly.pdbx_seq_one_letter_code
_entity_poly.pdbx_strand_id
1 'polypeptide(L)' 'MKRLVVLLLLAFVACESQEPPAPCGPIPQVTVNAGETAAATACFDDPNGDTLVYSATSSNQGVATASISGATITITA' A
#
# COMPACT_ATOMS: atom_id res chain seq x y z
N MET A 1 56.84 -3.14 -3.32
CA MET A 1 55.90 -2.18 -2.68
C MET A 1 54.83 -1.85 -3.72
N LYS A 2 53.57 -2.31 -3.53
CA LYS A 2 52.40 -1.44 -3.23
C LYS A 2 52.26 -0.33 -4.29
N ARG A 3 51.18 -0.20 -5.09
CA ARG A 3 49.74 -0.34 -4.76
C ARG A 3 48.94 -0.60 -6.05
N LEU A 4 48.03 -1.56 -6.02
CA LEU A 4 46.94 -1.67 -6.99
C LEU A 4 45.79 -0.80 -6.48
N VAL A 5 45.37 0.20 -7.25
CA VAL A 5 44.17 1.00 -6.97
C VAL A 5 43.06 0.46 -7.85
N VAL A 6 42.10 -0.24 -7.26
CA VAL A 6 40.84 -0.60 -7.92
C VAL A 6 39.91 0.60 -7.71
N LEU A 7 39.71 1.40 -8.76
CA LEU A 7 38.64 2.40 -8.77
C LEU A 7 37.32 1.65 -8.94
N LEU A 8 36.63 1.40 -7.83
CA LEU A 8 35.26 0.90 -7.87
C LEU A 8 34.35 2.07 -8.26
N LEU A 9 34.04 2.19 -9.55
CA LEU A 9 33.00 3.09 -10.04
C LEU A 9 31.65 2.53 -9.59
N LEU A 10 31.15 2.94 -8.42
CA LEU A 10 29.76 2.76 -8.04
C LEU A 10 28.93 3.83 -8.74
N ALA A 11 28.67 3.64 -10.03
CA ALA A 11 27.58 4.33 -10.70
C ALA A 11 26.29 3.53 -10.47
N PHE A 12 25.58 3.84 -9.38
CA PHE A 12 24.16 3.49 -9.26
C PHE A 12 23.37 4.79 -9.22
N VAL A 13 23.23 5.41 -10.38
CA VAL A 13 22.01 6.18 -10.65
C VAL A 13 21.20 5.28 -11.54
N ALA A 14 20.47 4.36 -10.93
CA ALA A 14 19.35 3.74 -11.62
C ALA A 14 18.32 4.87 -11.80
N CYS A 15 18.17 5.37 -13.03
CA CYS A 15 16.96 6.10 -13.40
C CYS A 15 15.86 5.04 -13.47
N GLU A 16 15.36 4.63 -12.30
CA GLU A 16 14.28 3.65 -12.20
C GLU A 16 13.03 4.33 -12.77
N SER A 17 12.35 3.66 -13.70
CA SER A 17 11.06 4.17 -14.19
C SER A 17 10.10 4.24 -13.01
N GLN A 18 9.36 5.33 -12.91
CA GLN A 18 8.28 5.42 -11.95
C GLN A 18 7.19 4.42 -12.33
N GLU A 19 6.75 3.64 -11.35
CA GLU A 19 5.74 2.62 -11.41
C GLU A 19 4.69 2.96 -10.34
N PRO A 20 3.39 2.94 -10.67
CA PRO A 20 2.36 3.20 -9.67
C PRO A 20 2.28 2.02 -8.68
N PRO A 21 1.71 2.24 -7.48
CA PRO A 21 1.37 1.17 -6.57
C PRO A 21 0.45 0.13 -7.23
N ALA A 22 0.74 -1.16 -7.04
CA ALA A 22 -0.04 -2.27 -7.54
C ALA A 22 -0.62 -3.10 -6.38
N PRO A 23 -1.82 -3.69 -6.51
CA PRO A 23 -2.37 -4.56 -5.48
C PRO A 23 -1.45 -5.78 -5.25
N CYS A 24 -1.07 -6.03 -3.99
CA CYS A 24 -0.31 -7.24 -3.63
C CYS A 24 -1.18 -8.49 -3.42
N GLY A 25 -2.50 -8.34 -3.60
CA GLY A 25 -3.48 -9.41 -3.52
C GLY A 25 -4.90 -8.86 -3.52
N PRO A 26 -5.92 -9.74 -3.48
CA PRO A 26 -7.30 -9.29 -3.31
C PRO A 26 -7.49 -8.68 -1.91
N ILE A 27 -8.24 -7.58 -1.83
CA ILE A 27 -8.77 -7.11 -0.56
C ILE A 27 -9.87 -8.11 -0.14
N PRO A 28 -9.81 -8.72 1.06
CA PRO A 28 -10.78 -9.71 1.48
C PRO A 28 -12.21 -9.17 1.43
N GLN A 29 -13.13 -9.99 0.92
CA GLN A 29 -14.55 -9.70 1.07
C GLN A 29 -14.93 -9.86 2.56
N VAL A 30 -15.64 -8.87 3.08
CA VAL A 30 -16.14 -8.89 4.45
C VAL A 30 -17.66 -8.77 4.43
N THR A 31 -18.32 -9.64 5.18
CA THR A 31 -19.74 -9.54 5.49
C THR A 31 -19.87 -8.97 6.90
N VAL A 32 -20.67 -7.92 7.07
CA VAL A 32 -20.91 -7.26 8.36
C VAL A 32 -22.41 -7.24 8.61
N ASN A 33 -22.87 -7.69 9.77
CA ASN A 33 -24.29 -7.56 10.11
C ASN A 33 -24.60 -6.14 10.57
N ALA A 34 -25.85 -5.72 10.47
CA ALA A 34 -26.27 -4.39 10.92
C ALA A 34 -25.92 -4.16 12.40
N GLY A 35 -25.31 -3.02 12.70
CA GLY A 35 -24.84 -2.66 14.04
C GLY A 35 -23.47 -3.24 14.42
N GLU A 36 -22.83 -4.01 13.54
CA GLU A 36 -21.49 -4.57 13.77
C GLU A 36 -20.40 -3.73 13.09
N THR A 37 -19.16 -4.02 13.47
CA THR A 37 -17.96 -3.45 12.86
C THR A 37 -16.99 -4.57 12.51
N ALA A 38 -16.32 -4.41 11.37
CA ALA A 38 -15.29 -5.33 10.91
C ALA A 38 -14.09 -4.56 10.35
N ALA A 39 -12.99 -5.28 10.17
CA ALA A 39 -11.77 -4.75 9.60
C ALA A 39 -11.32 -5.55 8.37
N ALA A 40 -10.75 -4.83 7.40
CA ALA A 40 -10.04 -5.40 6.26
C ALA A 40 -8.70 -4.69 6.11
N THR A 41 -7.75 -5.32 5.42
CA THR A 41 -6.44 -4.72 5.16
C THR A 41 -6.29 -4.47 3.66
N ALA A 42 -6.00 -3.23 3.29
CA ALA A 42 -5.57 -2.87 1.94
C ALA A 42 -4.14 -3.38 1.71
N CYS A 43 -3.87 -3.91 0.52
CA CYS A 43 -2.57 -4.47 0.16
C CYS A 43 -2.12 -3.84 -1.16
N PHE A 44 -1.12 -2.95 -1.11
CA PHE A 44 -0.47 -2.40 -2.29
C PHE A 44 1.04 -2.40 -2.09
N ASP A 45 1.78 -2.75 -3.14
CA ASP A 45 3.23 -2.67 -3.21
C ASP A 45 3.62 -1.54 -4.18
N ASP A 46 4.63 -0.77 -3.80
CA ASP A 46 5.26 0.24 -4.65
C ASP A 46 6.71 -0.16 -4.91
N PRO A 47 7.06 -0.55 -6.15
CA PRO A 47 8.42 -1.00 -6.48
C PRO A 47 9.49 0.08 -6.33
N ASN A 48 9.11 1.37 -6.42
CA ASN A 48 10.01 2.49 -6.25
C ASN A 48 10.21 2.87 -4.77
N GLY A 49 9.44 2.27 -3.86
CA GLY A 49 9.49 2.56 -2.43
C GLY A 49 8.82 3.89 -2.07
N ASP A 50 7.96 4.42 -2.94
CA ASP A 50 7.22 5.64 -2.67
C ASP A 50 6.22 5.44 -1.52
N THR A 51 5.98 6.50 -0.74
CA THR A 51 5.05 6.42 0.40
C THR A 51 3.62 6.27 -0.09
N LEU A 52 2.96 5.21 0.35
CA LEU A 52 1.57 4.93 0.02
C LEU A 52 0.60 5.79 0.84
N VAL A 53 -0.36 6.40 0.15
CA VAL A 53 -1.46 7.16 0.74
C VAL A 53 -2.77 6.45 0.44
N TYR A 54 -3.56 6.22 1.49
CA TYR A 54 -4.79 5.45 1.40
C TYR A 54 -6.04 6.31 1.63
N SER A 55 -7.11 5.96 0.92
CA SER A 55 -8.46 6.50 1.15
C SER A 55 -9.48 5.36 1.04
N ALA A 56 -10.55 5.44 1.83
CA ALA A 56 -11.65 4.48 1.79
C ALA A 56 -12.97 5.23 1.85
N THR A 57 -13.90 4.86 0.97
CA THR A 57 -15.25 5.43 0.90
C THR A 57 -16.25 4.31 0.67
N SER A 58 -17.39 4.37 1.36
CA SER A 58 -18.52 3.49 1.09
C SER A 58 -19.30 3.97 -0.13
N SER A 59 -19.67 3.05 -1.02
CA SER A 59 -20.57 3.32 -2.12
C SER A 59 -22.01 3.60 -1.65
N ASN A 60 -22.38 3.15 -0.45
CA ASN A 60 -23.66 3.44 0.17
C ASN A 60 -23.49 3.72 1.67
N GLN A 61 -23.29 4.99 2.01
CA GLN A 61 -23.09 5.44 3.39
C GLN A 61 -24.33 5.29 4.29
N GLY A 62 -25.52 5.08 3.71
CA GLY A 62 -26.73 4.76 4.47
C GLY A 62 -26.84 3.29 4.90
N VAL A 63 -25.97 2.41 4.36
CA VAL A 63 -25.91 0.97 4.67
C VAL A 63 -24.65 0.63 5.47
N ALA A 64 -23.53 1.25 5.14
CA ALA A 64 -22.28 1.08 5.89
C ALA A 64 -21.36 2.27 5.66
N THR A 65 -20.55 2.61 6.66
CA THR A 65 -19.47 3.58 6.57
C THR A 65 -18.12 2.89 6.53
N ALA A 66 -17.13 3.55 5.93
CA ALA A 66 -15.75 3.07 5.88
C ALA A 66 -14.80 4.19 6.30
N SER A 67 -13.79 3.85 7.09
CA SER A 67 -12.66 4.73 7.41
C SER A 67 -11.36 3.95 7.24
N ILE A 68 -10.24 4.65 7.07
CA ILE A 68 -8.93 4.01 6.89
C ILE A 68 -7.86 4.71 7.73
N SER A 69 -6.98 3.92 8.34
CA SER A 69 -5.78 4.38 9.03
C SER A 69 -4.61 3.47 8.66
N GLY A 70 -3.59 4.04 8.02
CA GLY A 70 -2.58 3.25 7.33
C GLY A 70 -3.24 2.35 6.27
N ALA A 71 -3.01 1.04 6.34
CA ALA A 71 -3.62 0.06 5.46
C ALA A 71 -4.89 -0.59 6.04
N THR A 72 -5.27 -0.28 7.28
CA THR A 72 -6.43 -0.90 7.95
C THR A 72 -7.71 -0.14 7.63
N ILE A 73 -8.64 -0.82 6.96
CA ILE A 73 -10.00 -0.34 6.69
C ILE A 73 -10.91 -0.79 7.83
N THR A 74 -11.60 0.14 8.46
CA THR A 74 -12.67 -0.12 9.43
C THR A 74 -14.02 0.10 8.76
N ILE A 75 -14.89 -0.90 8.82
CA ILE A 75 -16.23 -0.90 8.22
C ILE A 75 -17.26 -1.00 9.34
N THR A 76 -18.23 -0.11 9.37
CA THR A 76 -19.36 -0.14 10.33
C THR A 76 -20.67 -0.12 9.57
N ALA A 77 -21.54 -1.11 9.81
CA ALA A 77 -22.85 -1.26 9.18
C ALA A 77 -23.99 -0.69 10.03
#